data_AF-A0AAJ1ESJ5-F1
#
_entry.id   AF-A0AAJ1ESJ5-F1
#
_cell.length_a   1.000
_cell.length_b   1.000
_cell.length_c   1.000
_cell.angle_alpha   90.00
_cell.angle_beta   90.00
_cell.angle_gamma   90.00
#
_symmetry.space_group_name_H-M   'P 1'
#
loop_
_entity.id
_entity.type
_entity.pdbx_description
1 polymer ?
#
loop_
_entity_poly.entity_id
_entity_poly.type
_entity_poly.pdbx_seq_one_letter_code
_entity_poly.pdbx_strand_id
1 'polypeptide(L)'
;MGDTKITVDVKCAFLIELSETLVEVLKAYTNSFQKLKPGNGTSLKACVKALIEEYGKDIFEREMEANEKEFLSTVINSRVRIMHIKRNQKIKYFDGNESVLYILKLSLLYRRILLEILGVEKQVYVDKLRKCVSRLNRWNDTLDKFLLRL
;
A
#
# COMPACT_ATOMS: atom_id res chain seq x y z
N MET A 1 16.64 -0.41 2.58
CA MET A 1 15.93 0.26 3.68
C MET A 1 16.92 0.29 4.83
N GLY A 2 17.38 1.47 5.28
CA GLY A 2 18.44 1.56 6.29
C GLY A 2 18.03 0.96 7.63
N ASP A 3 19.00 0.51 8.42
CA ASP A 3 18.77 -0.11 9.73
C ASP A 3 18.45 0.96 10.78
N THR A 4 17.20 1.43 10.76
CA THR A 4 16.73 2.52 11.65
C THR A 4 16.37 2.05 13.06
N LYS A 5 16.57 0.75 13.40
CA LYS A 5 16.05 0.11 14.63
C LYS A 5 14.54 0.20 14.85
N ILE A 6 13.79 0.83 13.93
CA ILE A 6 12.33 0.93 13.95
C ILE A 6 11.74 -0.41 13.52
N THR A 7 10.75 -0.87 14.27
CA THR A 7 10.01 -2.12 14.02
C THR A 7 9.24 -2.08 12.70
N VAL A 8 9.03 -3.25 12.11
CA VAL A 8 8.44 -3.37 10.75
C VAL A 8 6.99 -2.87 10.70
N ASP A 9 6.22 -3.10 11.74
CA ASP A 9 4.86 -2.59 11.89
C ASP A 9 4.78 -1.05 11.83
N VAL A 10 5.70 -0.33 12.49
CA VAL A 10 5.78 1.14 12.43
C VAL A 10 6.16 1.61 11.03
N LYS A 11 7.12 0.93 10.38
CA LYS A 11 7.50 1.24 8.98
C LYS A 11 6.33 1.05 8.02
N CYS A 12 5.55 -0.01 8.21
CA CYS A 12 4.36 -0.28 7.40
C CYS A 12 3.29 0.79 7.62
N ALA A 13 2.99 1.12 8.88
CA ALA A 13 2.02 2.16 9.23
C ALA A 13 2.40 3.53 8.61
N PHE A 14 3.67 3.89 8.68
CA PHE A 14 4.17 5.12 8.07
C PHE A 14 4.00 5.13 6.55
N LEU A 15 4.36 4.03 5.86
CA LEU A 15 4.14 3.94 4.42
C LEU A 15 2.66 4.07 4.07
N ILE A 16 1.75 3.45 4.84
CA ILE A 16 0.31 3.57 4.61
C ILE A 16 -0.12 5.03 4.73
N GLU A 17 0.31 5.73 5.77
CA GLU A 17 -0.02 7.15 6.00
C GLU A 17 0.42 8.07 4.84
N LEU A 18 1.60 7.80 4.27
CA LEU A 18 2.14 8.58 3.13
C LEU A 18 1.23 8.56 1.89
N SER A 19 0.24 7.66 1.82
CA SER A 19 -0.73 7.63 0.72
C SER A 19 -1.48 8.96 0.58
N GLU A 20 -1.82 9.62 1.68
CA GLU A 20 -2.49 10.92 1.63
C GLU A 20 -1.60 11.99 1.01
N THR A 21 -0.35 12.11 1.48
CA THR A 21 0.62 13.06 0.95
C THR A 21 0.93 12.79 -0.52
N LEU A 22 1.02 11.52 -0.95
CA LEU A 22 1.24 11.19 -2.36
C LEU A 22 0.08 11.61 -3.25
N VAL A 23 -1.16 11.49 -2.78
CA VAL A 23 -2.32 12.01 -3.52
C VAL A 23 -2.25 13.53 -3.66
N GLU A 24 -1.80 14.25 -2.63
CA GLU A 24 -1.59 15.70 -2.71
C GLU A 24 -0.51 16.09 -3.72
N VAL A 25 0.63 15.39 -3.69
CA VAL A 25 1.71 15.59 -4.67
C VAL A 25 1.20 15.32 -6.09
N LEU A 26 0.52 14.20 -6.32
CA LEU A 26 -0.01 13.87 -7.65
C LEU A 26 -0.99 14.92 -8.17
N LYS A 27 -1.85 15.48 -7.31
CA LYS A 27 -2.72 16.60 -7.74
C LYS A 27 -1.94 17.81 -8.23
N ALA A 28 -0.86 18.15 -7.53
CA ALA A 28 -0.04 19.31 -7.87
C ALA A 28 0.75 19.12 -9.18
N TYR A 29 1.24 17.90 -9.43
CA TYR A 29 2.12 17.62 -10.57
C TYR A 29 1.42 17.09 -11.82
N THR A 30 0.34 16.31 -11.68
CA THR A 30 -0.32 15.63 -12.81
C THR A 30 -1.77 16.07 -13.03
N ASN A 31 -2.29 17.00 -12.22
CA ASN A 31 -3.71 17.35 -12.17
C ASN A 31 -4.66 16.16 -11.91
N SER A 32 -4.15 15.00 -11.50
CA SER A 32 -4.95 13.80 -11.18
C SER A 32 -5.62 13.94 -9.81
N PHE A 33 -6.63 13.09 -9.51
CA PHE A 33 -7.28 13.01 -8.18
C PHE A 33 -7.95 14.29 -7.64
N GLN A 34 -8.33 15.25 -8.49
CA GLN A 34 -8.97 16.52 -8.07
C GLN A 34 -10.21 16.35 -7.18
N LYS A 35 -10.92 15.23 -7.32
CA LYS A 35 -12.11 14.90 -6.51
C LYS A 35 -11.77 14.48 -5.08
N LEU A 36 -10.57 13.97 -4.84
CA LEU A 36 -10.11 13.61 -3.50
C LEU A 36 -9.73 14.89 -2.75
N LYS A 37 -9.88 14.91 -1.44
CA LYS A 37 -9.49 15.98 -0.52
C LYS A 37 -8.92 15.34 0.76
N PRO A 38 -7.67 14.84 0.71
CA PRO A 38 -6.96 14.35 1.90
C PRO A 38 -7.04 15.36 3.03
N GLY A 39 -7.21 14.91 4.28
CA GLY A 39 -7.39 15.78 5.45
C GLY A 39 -8.73 16.53 5.54
N ASN A 40 -9.45 16.73 4.43
CA ASN A 40 -10.71 17.48 4.36
C ASN A 40 -11.82 16.66 3.66
N GLY A 41 -12.23 15.57 4.32
CA GLY A 41 -13.40 14.77 3.96
C GLY A 41 -13.11 13.49 3.15
N THR A 42 -11.91 13.34 2.57
CA THR A 42 -11.48 12.05 1.99
C THR A 42 -10.75 11.21 3.02
N SER A 43 -11.19 9.96 3.19
CA SER A 43 -10.54 9.01 4.09
C SER A 43 -9.23 8.48 3.50
N LEU A 44 -8.26 8.16 4.36
CA LEU A 44 -7.04 7.43 4.00
C LEU A 44 -7.34 6.17 3.17
N LYS A 45 -8.43 5.47 3.49
CA LYS A 45 -8.90 4.30 2.72
C LYS A 45 -9.16 4.65 1.25
N ALA A 46 -9.80 5.78 0.98
CA ALA A 46 -10.08 6.24 -0.37
C ALA A 46 -8.80 6.68 -1.09
N CYS A 47 -7.84 7.30 -0.38
CA CYS A 47 -6.54 7.64 -0.95
C CYS A 47 -5.75 6.38 -1.36
N VAL A 48 -5.63 5.39 -0.45
CA VAL A 48 -4.99 4.11 -0.74
C VAL A 48 -5.66 3.42 -1.93
N LYS A 49 -6.99 3.35 -1.93
CA LYS A 49 -7.76 2.76 -3.03
C LYS A 49 -7.43 3.42 -4.36
N ALA A 50 -7.50 4.75 -4.42
CA ALA A 50 -7.26 5.49 -5.66
C ALA A 50 -5.84 5.31 -6.20
N LEU A 51 -4.83 5.28 -5.31
CA LEU A 51 -3.45 5.01 -5.71
C LEU A 51 -3.28 3.57 -6.26
N ILE A 52 -3.94 2.59 -5.64
CA ILE A 52 -3.89 1.20 -6.10
C ILE A 52 -4.61 1.04 -7.45
N GLU A 53 -5.78 1.66 -7.62
CA GLU A 53 -6.53 1.60 -8.86
C GLU A 53 -5.77 2.25 -10.03
N GLU A 54 -5.10 3.37 -9.81
CA GLU A 54 -4.38 4.06 -10.88
C GLU A 54 -3.00 3.42 -11.16
N TYR A 55 -2.22 3.19 -10.10
CA TYR A 55 -0.79 2.83 -10.20
C TYR A 55 -0.46 1.45 -9.66
N GLY A 56 -1.38 0.76 -8.99
CA GLY A 56 -1.08 -0.47 -8.23
C GLY A 56 -1.73 -1.74 -8.76
N LYS A 57 -2.53 -1.69 -9.83
CA LYS A 57 -3.25 -2.87 -10.34
C LYS A 57 -2.37 -4.10 -10.52
N ASP A 58 -1.18 -3.94 -11.08
CA ASP A 58 -0.22 -5.03 -11.30
C ASP A 58 0.56 -5.48 -10.04
N ILE A 59 0.43 -4.76 -8.92
CA ILE A 59 1.11 -5.04 -7.65
C ILE A 59 0.16 -5.74 -6.67
N PHE A 60 -1.12 -5.35 -6.67
CA PHE A 60 -2.14 -5.77 -5.71
C PHE A 60 -3.30 -6.56 -6.34
N GLU A 61 -3.15 -7.01 -7.59
CA GLU A 61 -4.19 -7.73 -8.36
C GLU A 61 -4.89 -8.80 -7.52
N ARG A 62 -4.11 -9.73 -6.95
CA ARG A 62 -4.62 -10.86 -6.16
C ARG A 62 -5.39 -10.42 -4.92
N GLU A 63 -4.92 -9.39 -4.22
CA GLU A 63 -5.60 -8.86 -3.04
C GLU A 63 -6.93 -8.18 -3.38
N MET A 64 -6.93 -7.40 -4.47
CA MET A 64 -8.11 -6.65 -4.92
C MET A 64 -9.18 -7.59 -5.46
N GLU A 65 -8.79 -8.65 -6.18
CA GLU A 65 -9.70 -9.69 -6.69
C GLU A 65 -10.28 -10.57 -5.57
N ALA A 66 -9.48 -10.89 -4.54
CA ALA A 66 -9.94 -11.74 -3.45
C ALA A 66 -11.03 -11.07 -2.62
N ASN A 67 -10.75 -9.88 -2.06
CA ASN A 67 -11.72 -9.11 -1.27
C ASN A 67 -11.22 -7.67 -1.06
N GLU A 68 -11.44 -6.80 -2.06
CA GLU A 68 -11.02 -5.39 -2.01
C GLU A 68 -11.41 -4.69 -0.70
N LYS A 69 -12.68 -4.81 -0.28
CA LYS A 69 -13.21 -4.05 0.85
C LYS A 69 -12.49 -4.41 2.14
N GLU A 70 -12.23 -5.69 2.35
CA GLU A 70 -11.58 -6.25 3.53
C GLU A 70 -10.07 -6.03 3.52
N PHE A 71 -9.44 -6.19 2.36
CA PHE A 71 -8.04 -5.87 2.15
C PHE A 71 -7.76 -4.41 2.53
N LEU A 72 -8.48 -3.46 1.91
CA LEU A 72 -8.31 -2.05 2.19
C LEU A 72 -8.59 -1.72 3.66
N SER A 73 -9.60 -2.34 4.29
CA SER A 73 -9.82 -2.17 5.74
C SER A 73 -8.62 -2.65 6.55
N THR A 74 -8.06 -3.81 6.22
CA THR A 74 -6.90 -4.38 6.92
C THR A 74 -5.66 -3.49 6.79
N VAL A 75 -5.42 -2.91 5.61
CA VAL A 75 -4.35 -1.92 5.41
C VAL A 75 -4.51 -0.76 6.40
N ILE A 76 -5.69 -0.12 6.46
CA ILE A 76 -5.93 1.01 7.36
C ILE A 76 -5.83 0.60 8.84
N ASN A 77 -6.37 -0.56 9.20
CA ASN A 77 -6.34 -1.06 10.58
C ASN A 77 -4.91 -1.33 11.07
N SER A 78 -4.01 -1.75 10.16
CA SER A 78 -2.60 -1.98 10.47
C SER A 78 -1.89 -0.71 10.91
N ARG A 79 -2.27 0.46 10.36
CA ARG A 79 -1.83 1.77 10.85
C ARG A 79 -2.43 2.10 12.22
N VAL A 80 -3.73 1.87 12.41
CA VAL A 80 -4.45 2.20 13.65
C VAL A 80 -3.88 1.46 14.86
N ARG A 81 -3.42 0.20 14.70
CA ARG A 81 -2.85 -0.61 15.78
C ARG A 81 -1.66 0.05 16.49
N ILE A 82 -0.81 0.77 15.74
CA ILE A 82 0.39 1.44 16.27
C ILE A 82 0.03 2.81 16.86
N MET A 83 -0.87 3.53 16.21
CA MET A 83 -1.21 4.92 16.58
C MET A 83 -2.25 5.02 17.71
N HIS A 84 -3.11 4.00 17.87
CA HIS A 84 -4.16 3.94 18.89
C HIS A 84 -4.22 2.53 19.50
N ILE A 85 -3.36 2.25 20.49
CA ILE A 85 -3.37 0.97 21.21
C ILE A 85 -4.70 0.85 21.99
N LYS A 86 -5.63 0.03 21.51
CA LYS A 86 -6.89 -0.29 22.21
C LYS A 86 -6.89 -1.75 22.65
N ARG A 87 -7.10 -1.99 23.95
CA ARG A 87 -6.98 -3.29 24.62
C ARG A 87 -7.88 -4.41 24.05
N ASN A 88 -9.04 -4.07 23.43
CA ASN A 88 -10.07 -5.01 22.98
C ASN A 88 -10.45 -4.88 21.48
N GLN A 89 -9.51 -4.55 20.59
CA GLN A 89 -9.83 -4.47 19.16
C GLN A 89 -9.81 -5.85 18.49
N LYS A 90 -10.99 -6.43 18.24
CA LYS A 90 -11.19 -7.59 17.34
C LYS A 90 -11.12 -7.17 15.86
N ILE A 91 -10.05 -6.50 15.47
CA ILE A 91 -9.91 -5.92 14.12
C ILE A 91 -8.79 -6.66 13.39
N LYS A 92 -9.02 -7.05 12.13
CA LYS A 92 -7.99 -7.64 11.26
C LYS A 92 -6.93 -6.58 10.91
N TYR A 93 -5.66 -6.94 11.06
CA TYR A 93 -4.49 -6.13 10.74
C TYR A 93 -3.34 -7.03 10.27
N PHE A 94 -2.26 -6.43 9.77
CA PHE A 94 -1.06 -7.14 9.34
C PHE A 94 -0.24 -7.66 10.53
N ASP A 95 0.11 -8.93 10.47
CA ASP A 95 1.16 -9.50 11.31
C ASP A 95 2.57 -9.06 10.84
N GLY A 96 3.62 -9.61 11.44
CA GLY A 96 5.00 -9.23 11.13
C GLY A 96 5.40 -9.55 9.69
N ASN A 97 5.04 -10.73 9.17
CA ASN A 97 5.39 -11.12 7.80
C ASN A 97 4.56 -10.34 6.80
N GLU A 98 3.25 -10.20 7.05
CA GLU A 98 2.35 -9.40 6.22
C GLU A 98 2.82 -7.94 6.16
N SER A 99 3.27 -7.37 7.30
CA SER A 99 3.84 -6.03 7.34
C SER A 99 5.07 -5.91 6.45
N VAL A 100 5.98 -6.89 6.46
CA VAL A 100 7.16 -6.91 5.57
C VAL A 100 6.74 -6.99 4.10
N LEU A 101 5.79 -7.86 3.76
CA LEU A 101 5.26 -8.00 2.41
C LEU A 101 4.66 -6.67 1.91
N TYR A 102 3.80 -6.05 2.71
CA TYR A 102 3.10 -4.83 2.32
C TYR A 102 3.99 -3.58 2.34
N ILE A 103 5.04 -3.52 3.18
CA ILE A 103 6.10 -2.52 3.03
C ILE A 103 6.71 -2.59 1.63
N LEU A 104 7.07 -3.79 1.18
CA LEU A 104 7.74 -3.98 -0.11
C LEU A 104 6.79 -3.65 -1.27
N LYS A 105 5.54 -4.11 -1.21
CA LYS A 105 4.52 -3.77 -2.22
C LYS A 105 4.20 -2.28 -2.28
N LEU A 106 3.97 -1.62 -1.14
CA LEU A 106 3.77 -0.15 -1.08
C LEU A 106 5.00 0.60 -1.60
N SER A 107 6.20 0.11 -1.28
CA SER A 107 7.44 0.70 -1.81
C SER A 107 7.55 0.56 -3.33
N LEU A 108 7.02 -0.51 -3.94
CA LEU A 108 6.95 -0.64 -5.41
C LEU A 108 5.93 0.34 -6.00
N LEU A 109 4.77 0.46 -5.37
CA LEU A 109 3.73 1.43 -5.77
C LEU A 109 4.28 2.85 -5.78
N TYR A 110 4.97 3.25 -4.72
CA TYR A 110 5.49 4.61 -4.58
C TYR A 110 6.61 4.89 -5.56
N ARG A 111 7.49 3.92 -5.83
CA ARG A 111 8.50 4.06 -6.89
C ARG A 111 7.85 4.20 -8.26
N ARG A 112 6.79 3.43 -8.56
CA ARG A 112 6.05 3.57 -9.82
C ARG A 112 5.45 4.97 -9.96
N ILE A 113 4.84 5.51 -8.92
CA ILE A 113 4.31 6.87 -8.89
C ILE A 113 5.41 7.91 -9.15
N LEU A 114 6.56 7.77 -8.49
CA LEU A 114 7.69 8.70 -8.69
C LEU A 114 8.26 8.62 -10.11
N LEU A 115 8.34 7.42 -10.69
CA LEU A 115 8.78 7.24 -12.08
C LEU A 115 7.82 7.91 -13.08
N GLU A 116 6.51 7.82 -12.84
CA GLU A 116 5.50 8.53 -13.64
C GLU A 116 5.69 10.06 -13.57
N ILE A 117 5.87 10.61 -12.36
CA ILE A 117 6.10 12.06 -12.16
C ILE A 117 7.38 12.51 -12.89
N LEU A 118 8.41 11.65 -12.95
CA LEU A 118 9.65 11.91 -13.68
C LEU A 118 9.53 11.70 -15.20
N GLY A 119 8.37 11.29 -15.71
CA GLY A 119 8.14 11.04 -17.14
C GLY A 119 8.79 9.75 -17.64
N VAL A 120 9.10 8.78 -16.77
CA VAL A 120 9.69 7.50 -17.17
C VAL A 120 8.59 6.56 -17.65
N GLU A 121 8.66 6.16 -18.90
CA GLU A 121 7.67 5.28 -19.51
C GLU A 121 7.60 3.90 -18.82
N LYS A 122 6.36 3.46 -18.53
CA LYS A 122 6.10 2.17 -17.86
C LYS A 122 6.77 0.97 -18.54
N GLN A 123 6.85 0.98 -19.88
CA GLN A 123 7.42 -0.12 -20.67
C GLN A 123 8.89 -0.40 -20.32
N VAL A 124 9.63 0.60 -19.85
CA VAL A 124 11.05 0.48 -19.49
C VAL A 124 11.27 -0.46 -18.30
N TYR A 125 10.30 -0.57 -17.40
CA TYR A 125 10.46 -1.29 -16.13
C TYR A 125 9.37 -2.32 -15.82
N VAL A 126 8.31 -2.42 -16.63
CA VAL A 126 7.15 -3.29 -16.34
C VAL A 126 7.53 -4.75 -16.12
N ASP A 127 8.46 -5.30 -16.90
CA ASP A 127 8.89 -6.69 -16.75
C ASP A 127 9.66 -6.92 -15.45
N LYS A 128 10.48 -5.96 -15.04
CA LYS A 128 11.19 -5.99 -13.75
C LYS A 128 10.19 -5.89 -12.61
N LEU A 129 9.19 -5.00 -12.72
CA LEU A 129 8.12 -4.86 -11.75
C LEU A 129 7.36 -6.18 -11.57
N ARG A 130 6.90 -6.79 -12.67
CA ARG A 130 6.19 -8.08 -12.64
C ARG A 130 7.02 -9.19 -12.00
N LYS A 131 8.32 -9.29 -12.31
CA LYS A 131 9.23 -10.25 -11.67
C LYS A 131 9.34 -10.01 -10.16
N CYS A 132 9.47 -8.76 -9.74
CA CYS A 132 9.50 -8.40 -8.31
C CYS A 132 8.19 -8.77 -7.62
N VAL A 133 7.04 -8.40 -8.18
CA VAL A 133 5.72 -8.72 -7.62
C VAL A 133 5.52 -10.24 -7.54
N SER A 134 5.88 -10.99 -8.58
CA SER A 134 5.80 -12.46 -8.58
C SER A 134 6.61 -13.09 -7.44
N ARG A 135 7.83 -12.60 -7.19
CA ARG A 135 8.66 -13.05 -6.08
C ARG A 135 8.06 -12.72 -4.71
N LEU A 136 7.50 -11.52 -4.55
CA LEU A 136 6.83 -11.09 -3.33
C LEU A 136 5.57 -11.93 -3.06
N ASN A 137 4.78 -12.19 -4.10
CA ASN A 137 3.55 -12.98 -4.00
C ASN A 137 3.81 -14.44 -3.54
N ARG A 138 5.01 -14.98 -3.84
CA ARG A 138 5.42 -16.34 -3.45
C ARG A 138 6.26 -16.37 -2.17
N TRP A 139 6.46 -15.24 -1.51
CA TRP A 139 7.37 -15.16 -0.36
C TRP A 139 6.74 -15.77 0.90
N ASN A 140 7.29 -16.92 1.35
CA ASN A 140 6.92 -17.62 2.58
C ASN A 140 5.41 -17.97 2.70
N ASP A 141 4.72 -18.10 1.57
CA ASP A 141 3.26 -18.28 1.47
C ASP A 141 2.47 -17.18 2.20
N THR A 142 3.10 -16.02 2.45
CA THR A 142 2.54 -14.95 3.29
C THR A 142 1.28 -14.40 2.65
N LEU A 143 1.32 -14.16 1.33
CA LEU A 143 0.15 -13.69 0.60
C LEU A 143 -0.97 -14.72 0.63
N ASP A 144 -0.68 -15.99 0.31
CA ASP A 144 -1.72 -17.02 0.23
C ASP A 144 -2.42 -17.24 1.59
N LYS A 145 -1.65 -17.27 2.70
CA LYS A 145 -2.20 -17.33 4.06
C LYS A 145 -3.03 -16.09 4.40
N PHE A 146 -2.57 -14.92 3.97
CA PHE A 146 -3.30 -13.68 4.18
C PHE A 146 -4.64 -13.68 3.41
N LEU A 147 -4.64 -14.11 2.14
CA LEU A 147 -5.85 -14.20 1.32
C LEU A 147 -6.88 -15.16 1.89
N LEU A 148 -6.47 -16.27 2.50
CA LEU A 148 -7.39 -17.19 3.20
C LEU A 148 -8.05 -16.56 4.43
N ARG A 149 -7.44 -15.51 4.99
CA ARG A 149 -7.92 -14.78 6.17
C ARG A 149 -8.73 -13.54 5.79
N LEU A 150 -8.69 -13.10 4.53
CA LEU A 150 -9.52 -11.99 4.02
C LEU A 150 -10.98 -12.44 4.02
#